data_AF-A0AAW4QAB8-F1
#
_entry.id   AF-A0AAW4QAB8-F1
#
_cell.length_a   1.000
_cell.length_b   1.000
_cell.length_c   1.000
_cell.angle_alpha   90.00
_cell.angle_beta   90.00
_cell.angle_gamma   90.00
#
_symmetry.space_group_name_H-M   'P 1'
#
loop_
_entity.id
_entity.type
_entity.pdbx_description
1 polymer ?
#
loop_
_entity_poly.entity_id
_entity_poly.type
_entity_poly.pdbx_seq_one_letter_code
_entity_poly.pdbx_strand_id
1 'polypeptide(L)'
;MQSIIINPTHEQELSHPNGIFVYVDEDVDGVLMGLHERFARRSFAAWAGRTRNVFQMRGGYVVKLPKNFLGIRDNDWEGAVSNAPDSLGCEWHVQYPRTRLAVFDEVPVVFMEFVKPLSSQEIVSQFGHEPEWVMSVDGGQVGVNRAGRLVAYDYGVC
;
A
#
# COMPACT_ATOMS: atom_id res chain seq x y z
N MET A 1 -18.43 10.22 -4.72
CA MET A 1 -17.48 9.10 -4.91
C MET A 1 -16.34 9.66 -5.73
N GLN A 2 -15.10 9.63 -5.24
CA GLN A 2 -13.95 10.06 -6.04
C GLN A 2 -13.83 9.16 -7.27
N SER A 3 -13.67 9.75 -8.45
CA SER A 3 -13.46 9.01 -9.70
C SER A 3 -11.99 8.58 -9.77
N ILE A 4 -11.76 7.26 -9.86
CA ILE A 4 -10.43 6.69 -10.11
C ILE A 4 -10.31 6.48 -11.62
N ILE A 5 -9.28 7.08 -12.23
CA ILE A 5 -9.01 7.02 -13.66
C ILE A 5 -7.65 6.36 -13.87
N ILE A 6 -7.60 5.36 -14.74
CA ILE A 6 -6.38 4.58 -15.02
C ILE A 6 -5.79 5.05 -16.35
N ASN A 7 -4.48 5.28 -16.38
CA ASN A 7 -3.72 5.87 -17.49
C ASN A 7 -4.45 7.07 -18.10
N PRO A 8 -4.77 8.10 -17.29
CA PRO A 8 -5.48 9.26 -17.79
C PRO A 8 -4.66 9.97 -18.87
N THR A 9 -5.36 10.58 -19.84
CA THR A 9 -4.76 11.60 -20.70
C THR A 9 -4.58 12.90 -19.91
N HIS A 10 -3.69 13.79 -20.37
CA HIS A 10 -3.50 15.11 -19.76
C HIS A 10 -4.81 15.93 -19.69
N GLU A 11 -5.68 15.80 -20.68
CA GLU A 11 -7.01 16.45 -20.67
C GLU A 11 -7.94 15.87 -19.58
N GLN A 12 -7.86 14.56 -19.33
CA GLN A 12 -8.62 13.90 -18.26
C GLN A 12 -8.12 14.34 -16.88
N GLU A 13 -6.81 14.53 -16.72
CA GLU A 13 -6.24 15.04 -15.47
C GLU A 13 -6.72 16.46 -15.17
N LEU A 14 -6.65 17.36 -16.16
CA LEU A 14 -7.09 18.75 -16.02
C LEU A 14 -8.59 18.88 -15.73
N SER A 15 -9.41 18.01 -16.32
CA SER A 15 -10.87 18.04 -16.14
C SER A 15 -11.33 17.42 -14.81
N HIS A 16 -10.47 16.67 -14.12
CA HIS A 16 -10.78 15.99 -12.87
C HIS A 16 -9.77 16.38 -11.78
N PRO A 17 -9.74 17.64 -11.31
CA PRO A 17 -8.72 18.11 -10.36
C PRO A 17 -8.72 17.40 -9.00
N ASN A 18 -9.81 16.71 -8.67
CA ASN A 18 -9.95 15.88 -7.46
C ASN A 18 -10.02 14.37 -7.79
N GLY A 19 -9.70 14.00 -9.03
CA GLY A 19 -9.62 12.62 -9.48
C GLY A 19 -8.42 11.92 -8.85
N ILE A 20 -8.56 10.61 -8.68
CA ILE A 20 -7.43 9.76 -8.31
C ILE A 20 -6.91 9.14 -9.60
N PHE A 21 -5.66 9.40 -9.91
CA PHE A 21 -5.01 8.91 -11.13
C PHE A 21 -4.13 7.71 -10.81
N VAL A 22 -4.29 6.65 -11.58
CA VAL A 22 -3.57 5.37 -11.45
C VAL A 22 -2.82 5.15 -12.75
N TYR A 23 -1.54 4.76 -12.69
CA TYR A 23 -0.72 4.56 -13.88
C TYR A 23 -0.20 3.13 -13.96
N VAL A 24 -0.13 2.56 -15.16
CA VAL A 24 0.43 1.22 -15.44
C VAL A 24 1.40 1.37 -16.60
N ASP A 25 2.69 1.09 -16.34
CA ASP A 25 3.79 1.36 -17.27
C ASP A 25 4.18 0.12 -18.08
N GLU A 26 4.13 -1.06 -17.45
CA GLU A 26 4.40 -2.33 -18.11
C GLU A 26 3.11 -3.15 -18.15
N ASP A 27 2.68 -3.52 -19.35
CA ASP A 27 1.58 -4.46 -19.55
C ASP A 27 1.77 -5.18 -20.88
N VAL A 28 2.25 -6.42 -20.82
CA VAL A 28 2.60 -7.18 -22.04
C VAL A 28 1.34 -7.72 -22.71
N ASP A 29 0.35 -8.17 -21.93
CA ASP A 29 -0.83 -8.91 -22.42
C ASP A 29 -2.19 -8.35 -21.93
N GLY A 30 -2.22 -7.17 -21.30
CA GLY A 30 -3.46 -6.60 -20.75
C GLY A 30 -3.77 -7.06 -19.32
N VAL A 31 -2.96 -7.97 -18.76
CA VAL A 31 -3.18 -8.58 -17.44
C VAL A 31 -3.07 -7.53 -16.34
N LEU A 32 -2.00 -6.72 -16.37
CA LEU A 32 -1.77 -5.71 -15.34
C LEU A 32 -2.85 -4.64 -15.41
N MET A 33 -3.21 -4.16 -16.61
CA MET A 33 -4.32 -3.23 -16.77
C MET A 33 -5.65 -3.80 -16.24
N GLY A 34 -5.97 -5.05 -16.60
CA GLY A 34 -7.20 -5.71 -16.17
C GLY A 34 -7.32 -5.88 -14.66
N LEU A 35 -6.21 -6.17 -13.97
CA LEU A 35 -6.18 -6.21 -12.51
C LEU A 35 -6.37 -4.81 -11.91
N HIS A 36 -5.69 -3.79 -12.43
CA HIS A 36 -5.84 -2.41 -11.95
C HIS A 36 -7.28 -1.91 -12.11
N GLU A 37 -7.89 -2.13 -13.27
CA GLU A 37 -9.30 -1.80 -13.50
C GLU A 37 -10.22 -2.49 -12.50
N ARG A 38 -10.02 -3.79 -12.29
CA ARG A 38 -10.85 -4.59 -11.39
C ARG A 38 -10.79 -4.07 -9.96
N PHE A 39 -9.60 -3.73 -9.46
CA PHE A 39 -9.42 -3.25 -8.10
C PHE A 39 -9.83 -1.78 -7.96
N ALA A 40 -9.51 -0.91 -8.93
CA ALA A 40 -9.93 0.49 -8.96
C ALA A 40 -11.45 0.63 -8.81
N ARG A 41 -12.24 -0.10 -9.61
CA ARG A 41 -13.72 -0.04 -9.59
C ARG A 41 -14.34 -0.44 -8.25
N ARG A 42 -13.64 -1.24 -7.45
CA ARG A 42 -14.12 -1.77 -6.16
C ARG A 42 -13.55 -1.03 -4.96
N SER A 43 -12.44 -0.33 -5.15
CA SER A 43 -11.80 0.46 -4.13
C SER A 43 -12.63 1.70 -3.82
N PHE A 44 -12.44 2.27 -2.63
CA PHE A 44 -13.07 3.54 -2.28
C PHE A 44 -12.07 4.69 -2.24
N ALA A 45 -10.78 4.37 -2.15
CA ALA A 45 -9.66 5.27 -2.32
C ALA A 45 -8.53 4.49 -2.99
N ALA A 46 -7.65 5.21 -3.69
CA ALA A 46 -6.45 4.65 -4.25
C ALA A 46 -5.32 5.68 -4.23
N TRP A 47 -4.09 5.19 -4.28
CA TRP A 47 -2.87 5.98 -4.33
C TRP A 47 -1.95 5.41 -5.39
N ALA A 48 -1.34 6.28 -6.17
CA ALA A 48 -0.33 5.91 -7.15
C ALA A 48 1.05 6.24 -6.59
N GLY A 49 1.88 5.20 -6.43
CA GLY A 49 3.29 5.33 -6.11
C GLY A 49 4.17 5.21 -7.35
N ARG A 50 5.48 5.24 -7.11
CA ARG A 50 6.49 5.08 -8.17
C ARG A 50 6.40 3.71 -8.85
N THR A 51 6.34 2.64 -8.06
CA THR A 51 6.41 1.25 -8.55
C THR A 51 5.09 0.50 -8.45
N ARG A 52 4.17 0.97 -7.61
CA ARG A 52 2.92 0.26 -7.28
C ARG A 52 1.75 1.23 -7.16
N ASN A 53 0.56 0.73 -7.48
CA ASN A 53 -0.70 1.37 -7.10
C ASN A 53 -1.29 0.65 -5.89
N VAL A 54 -1.84 1.42 -4.96
CA VAL A 54 -2.44 0.91 -3.72
C VAL A 54 -3.91 1.25 -3.71
N PHE A 55 -4.76 0.24 -3.53
CA PHE A 55 -6.21 0.36 -3.55
C PHE A 55 -6.77 0.07 -2.17
N GLN A 56 -7.41 1.05 -1.53
CA GLN A 56 -8.10 0.84 -0.26
C GLN A 56 -9.47 0.22 -0.50
N MET A 57 -9.67 -0.96 0.09
CA MET A 57 -10.87 -1.75 -0.08
C MET A 57 -11.81 -1.56 1.12
N ARG A 58 -13.12 -1.60 0.87
CA ARG A 58 -14.15 -1.43 1.91
C ARG A 58 -14.07 -2.47 3.03
N GLY A 59 -13.38 -3.59 2.81
CA GLY A 59 -13.18 -4.65 3.81
C GLY A 59 -12.11 -4.35 4.86
N GLY A 60 -11.52 -3.15 4.88
CA GLY A 60 -10.49 -2.79 5.86
C GLY A 60 -9.10 -3.35 5.53
N TYR A 61 -8.78 -3.45 4.25
CA TYR A 61 -7.49 -3.89 3.74
C TYR A 61 -7.11 -3.06 2.50
N VAL A 62 -5.84 -3.08 2.14
CA VAL A 62 -5.36 -2.52 0.88
C VAL A 62 -4.89 -3.62 -0.06
N VAL A 63 -4.92 -3.33 -1.36
CA VAL A 63 -4.35 -4.18 -2.40
C VAL A 63 -3.26 -3.38 -3.10
N LYS A 64 -2.05 -3.93 -3.15
CA LYS A 64 -0.91 -3.31 -3.86
C LYS A 64 -0.68 -4.06 -5.16
N LEU A 65 -0.81 -3.34 -6.28
CA LEU A 65 -0.57 -3.87 -7.61
C LEU A 65 0.70 -3.24 -8.20
N PRO A 66 1.55 -4.03 -8.86
CA PRO A 66 2.76 -3.53 -9.49
C PRO A 66 2.43 -2.76 -10.77
N LYS A 67 3.11 -1.64 -11.01
CA LYS A 67 3.01 -0.85 -12.24
C LYS A 67 4.01 -1.26 -13.32
N ASN A 68 5.10 -1.87 -12.85
CA ASN A 68 6.31 -2.19 -13.60
C ASN A 68 7.08 -3.31 -12.87
N PHE A 69 8.17 -3.76 -13.49
CA PHE A 69 9.00 -4.85 -13.00
C PHE A 69 9.57 -4.59 -11.59
N LEU A 70 9.86 -3.33 -11.26
CA LEU A 70 10.28 -2.97 -9.90
C LEU A 70 9.17 -3.22 -8.88
N GLY A 71 7.92 -2.87 -9.22
CA GLY A 71 6.76 -3.14 -8.37
C GLY A 71 6.52 -4.63 -8.14
N ILE A 72 6.84 -5.48 -9.14
CA ILE A 72 6.78 -6.94 -9.00
C ILE A 72 7.75 -7.40 -7.92
N ARG A 73 9.00 -6.90 -7.96
CA ARG A 73 10.03 -7.21 -6.95
C ARG A 73 9.65 -6.69 -5.56
N ASP A 74 9.08 -5.49 -5.48
CA ASP A 74 8.63 -4.91 -4.21
C ASP A 74 7.53 -5.78 -3.57
N ASN A 75 6.58 -6.26 -4.36
CA ASN A 75 5.50 -7.12 -3.89
C ASN A 75 6.01 -8.51 -3.44
N ASP A 76 6.96 -9.09 -4.17
CA ASP A 76 7.58 -10.36 -3.80
C ASP A 76 8.34 -10.25 -2.47
N TRP A 77 9.18 -9.21 -2.33
CA TRP A 77 9.89 -8.93 -1.09
C TRP A 77 8.93 -8.70 0.08
N GLU A 78 7.93 -7.85 -0.09
CA GLU A 78 6.95 -7.56 0.97
C GLU A 78 6.18 -8.82 1.39
N GLY A 79 5.84 -9.68 0.43
CA GLY A 79 5.22 -10.98 0.69
C GLY A 79 6.13 -11.93 1.49
N ALA A 80 7.45 -11.83 1.32
CA ALA A 80 8.43 -12.68 1.98
C ALA A 80 8.79 -12.20 3.40
N VAL A 81 8.86 -10.90 3.65
CA VAL A 81 9.27 -10.35 4.96
C VAL A 81 8.11 -10.14 5.92
N SER A 82 6.92 -9.87 5.38
CA SER A 82 5.74 -9.68 6.20
C SER A 82 5.31 -11.01 6.81
N ASN A 83 4.91 -10.99 8.07
CA ASN A 83 4.55 -12.16 8.89
C ASN A 83 5.73 -13.02 9.39
N ALA A 84 6.99 -12.57 9.27
CA ALA A 84 8.10 -13.21 9.97
C ALA A 84 7.88 -13.18 11.50
N PRO A 85 8.29 -14.21 12.27
CA PRO A 85 8.09 -14.23 13.73
C PRO A 85 8.62 -12.98 14.44
N ASP A 86 9.75 -12.45 13.97
CA ASP A 86 10.41 -11.27 14.55
C ASP A 86 9.61 -9.97 14.36
N SER A 87 8.69 -9.96 13.39
CA SER A 87 7.79 -8.83 13.08
C SER A 87 6.48 -8.83 13.89
N LEU A 88 6.35 -9.73 14.88
CA LEU A 88 5.15 -9.91 15.69
C LEU A 88 5.44 -9.73 17.19
N GLY A 89 5.26 -8.50 17.68
CA GLY A 89 5.23 -8.19 19.12
C GLY A 89 6.60 -7.96 19.76
N CYS A 90 7.63 -7.64 18.98
CA CYS A 90 8.94 -7.25 19.50
C CYS A 90 9.11 -5.73 19.43
N GLU A 91 9.14 -5.03 20.56
CA GLU A 91 9.28 -3.57 20.60
C GLU A 91 10.62 -3.07 20.03
N TRP A 92 11.62 -3.94 19.89
CA TRP A 92 12.97 -3.64 19.41
C TRP A 92 13.14 -3.83 17.90
N HIS A 93 12.14 -4.40 17.22
CA HIS A 93 12.19 -4.64 15.78
C HIS A 93 11.03 -3.93 15.08
N VAL A 94 11.27 -3.54 13.83
CA VAL A 94 10.23 -3.01 12.95
C VAL A 94 9.07 -4.02 12.88
N GLN A 95 7.89 -3.54 13.21
CA GLN A 95 6.66 -4.33 13.20
C GLN A 95 5.96 -4.13 11.87
N TYR A 96 5.55 -5.20 11.20
CA TYR A 96 4.84 -5.11 9.91
C TYR A 96 3.35 -5.48 10.06
N PRO A 97 2.47 -4.88 9.24
CA PRO A 97 1.10 -5.34 9.11
C PRO A 97 1.07 -6.74 8.53
N ARG A 98 -0.01 -7.48 8.82
CA ARG A 98 -0.24 -8.76 8.17
C ARG A 98 -0.48 -8.56 6.68
N THR A 99 0.23 -9.34 5.88
CA THR A 99 0.03 -9.40 4.42
C THR A 99 -0.27 -10.82 3.96
N ARG A 100 -0.82 -10.91 2.75
CA ARG A 100 -0.92 -12.12 1.96
C ARG A 100 -0.50 -11.81 0.53
N LEU A 101 0.52 -12.50 0.07
CA LEU A 101 0.88 -12.53 -1.35
C LEU A 101 -0.04 -13.52 -2.08
N ALA A 102 -0.60 -13.09 -3.22
CA ALA A 102 -1.32 -13.96 -4.14
C ALA A 102 -0.85 -13.67 -5.57
N VAL A 103 -0.77 -14.70 -6.40
CA VAL A 103 -0.32 -14.57 -7.79
C VAL A 103 -1.52 -14.73 -8.71
N PHE A 104 -1.73 -13.78 -9.62
CA PHE A 104 -2.77 -13.81 -10.64
C PHE A 104 -2.12 -13.67 -12.00
N ASP A 105 -2.18 -14.72 -12.83
CA ASP A 105 -1.56 -14.72 -14.17
C ASP A 105 -0.11 -14.18 -14.12
N GLU A 106 0.70 -14.79 -13.23
CA GLU A 106 2.11 -14.44 -12.95
C GLU A 106 2.34 -13.08 -12.27
N VAL A 107 1.29 -12.29 -12.03
CA VAL A 107 1.40 -11.01 -11.31
C VAL A 107 1.33 -11.23 -9.79
N PRO A 108 2.38 -10.89 -9.01
CA PRO A 108 2.32 -10.89 -7.56
C PRO A 108 1.50 -9.69 -7.06
N VAL A 109 0.45 -9.98 -6.30
CA VAL A 109 -0.47 -9.01 -5.71
C VAL A 109 -0.43 -9.15 -4.19
N VAL A 110 -0.15 -8.05 -3.50
CA VAL A 110 -0.12 -8.01 -2.04
C VAL A 110 -1.46 -7.52 -1.50
N PHE A 111 -2.06 -8.31 -0.62
CA PHE A 111 -3.17 -7.90 0.23
C PHE A 111 -2.61 -7.60 1.61
N MET A 112 -2.83 -6.40 2.13
CA MET A 112 -2.31 -5.98 3.43
C MET A 112 -3.44 -5.45 4.29
N GLU A 113 -3.46 -5.77 5.58
CA GLU A 113 -4.42 -5.13 6.49
C GLU A 113 -4.27 -3.61 6.45
N PHE A 114 -5.38 -2.87 6.54
CA PHE A 114 -5.28 -1.42 6.51
C PHE A 114 -4.60 -0.91 7.79
N VAL A 115 -3.59 -0.07 7.60
CA VAL A 115 -2.90 0.67 8.66
C VAL A 115 -3.37 2.11 8.61
N LYS A 116 -3.90 2.61 9.73
CA LYS A 116 -4.24 4.02 9.89
C LYS A 116 -2.95 4.78 10.20
N PRO A 117 -2.51 5.73 9.34
CA PRO A 117 -1.33 6.54 9.62
C PRO A 117 -1.44 7.27 10.96
N LEU A 118 -0.32 7.38 11.68
CA LEU A 118 -0.20 8.20 12.88
C LEU A 118 0.98 9.16 12.75
N SER A 119 0.81 10.38 13.24
CA SER A 119 1.92 11.31 13.49
C SER A 119 2.71 10.92 14.74
N SER A 120 3.96 11.37 14.87
CA SER A 120 4.77 11.12 16.08
C SER A 120 4.07 11.59 17.37
N GLN A 121 3.31 12.70 17.31
CA GLN A 121 2.52 13.17 18.45
C GLN A 121 1.41 12.18 18.84
N GLU A 122 0.70 11.62 17.86
CA GLU A 122 -0.31 10.58 18.11
C GLU A 122 0.31 9.29 18.62
N ILE A 123 1.50 8.91 18.13
CA ILE A 123 2.24 7.75 18.63
C ILE A 123 2.56 7.93 20.12
N VAL A 124 3.19 9.05 20.50
CA VAL A 124 3.51 9.33 21.90
C VAL A 124 2.25 9.41 22.76
N SER A 125 1.17 10.03 22.26
CA SER A 125 -0.09 10.11 23.00
C SER A 125 -0.75 8.75 23.24
N GLN A 126 -0.61 7.79 22.32
CA GLN A 126 -1.28 6.50 22.40
C GLN A 126 -0.41 5.43 23.09
N PHE A 127 0.91 5.48 22.89
CA PHE A 127 1.86 4.46 23.35
C PHE A 127 2.80 4.95 24.48
N GLY A 128 2.72 6.22 24.85
CA GLY A 128 3.54 6.85 25.91
C GLY A 128 4.96 7.22 25.47
N HIS A 129 5.43 6.66 24.36
CA HIS A 129 6.71 6.97 23.72
C HIS A 129 6.67 6.58 22.24
N GLU A 130 7.64 7.06 21.47
CA GLU A 130 7.87 6.65 20.10
C GLU A 130 9.01 5.60 20.09
N PRO A 131 8.75 4.34 19.67
CA PRO A 131 9.79 3.32 19.62
C PRO A 131 10.95 3.70 18.68
N GLU A 132 12.18 3.35 19.03
CA GLU A 132 13.37 3.76 18.24
C GLU A 132 13.31 3.29 16.78
N TRP A 133 12.75 2.10 16.53
CA TRP A 133 12.64 1.58 15.16
C TRP A 133 11.75 2.44 14.26
N VAL A 134 10.87 3.29 14.81
CA VAL A 134 10.05 4.22 14.01
C VAL A 134 10.94 5.14 13.17
N MET A 135 12.07 5.58 13.72
CA MET A 135 13.05 6.44 13.02
C MET A 135 13.82 5.72 11.92
N SER A 136 13.77 4.37 11.90
CA SER A 136 14.39 3.55 10.85
C SER A 136 13.45 3.28 9.67
N VAL A 137 12.17 3.66 9.78
CA VAL A 137 11.17 3.48 8.72
C VAL A 137 11.30 4.59 7.70
N ASP A 138 11.61 4.23 6.46
CA ASP A 138 11.70 5.18 5.36
C ASP A 138 10.36 5.90 5.13
N GLY A 139 10.44 7.21 4.87
CA GLY A 139 9.26 8.07 4.72
C GLY A 139 8.39 8.22 5.97
N GLY A 140 8.80 7.69 7.14
CA GLY A 140 8.05 7.78 8.39
C GLY A 140 6.67 7.10 8.35
N GLN A 141 6.48 6.13 7.45
CA GLN A 141 5.19 5.48 7.22
C GLN A 141 4.87 4.49 8.34
N VAL A 142 4.38 5.04 9.45
CA VAL A 142 4.04 4.30 10.66
C VAL A 142 2.60 4.60 11.09
N GLY A 143 1.91 3.58 11.58
CA GLY A 143 0.53 3.73 11.98
C GLY A 143 0.01 2.56 12.80
N VAL A 144 -1.30 2.57 13.04
CA VAL A 144 -1.97 1.57 13.87
C VAL A 144 -2.82 0.63 13.02
N ASN A 145 -2.66 -0.68 13.24
CA ASN A 145 -3.51 -1.68 12.60
C ASN A 145 -4.82 -1.90 13.36
N ARG A 146 -5.71 -2.76 12.83
CA ARG A 146 -7.00 -3.07 13.48
C ARG A 146 -6.87 -3.68 14.88
N ALA A 147 -5.74 -4.33 15.17
CA ALA A 147 -5.45 -4.91 16.49
C ALA A 147 -4.88 -3.88 17.49
N GLY A 148 -4.75 -2.60 17.11
CA GLY A 148 -4.21 -1.57 17.98
C GLY A 148 -2.69 -1.56 18.08
N ARG A 149 -1.98 -2.31 17.23
CA ARG A 149 -0.52 -2.36 17.23
C ARG A 149 0.08 -1.29 16.33
N LEU A 150 1.17 -0.68 16.78
CA LEU A 150 2.01 0.18 15.95
C LEU A 150 2.77 -0.70 14.93
N VAL A 151 2.68 -0.36 13.65
CA VAL A 151 3.33 -1.08 12.55
C VAL A 151 3.83 -0.10 11.48
N ALA A 152 4.94 -0.43 10.84
CA ALA A 152 5.46 0.20 9.63
C ALA A 152 4.70 -0.32 8.42
N TYR A 153 4.29 0.57 7.52
CA TYR A 153 3.62 0.21 6.27
C TYR A 153 4.29 0.93 5.11
N ASP A 154 3.92 0.54 3.90
CA ASP A 154 4.36 1.23 2.69
C ASP A 154 3.17 1.38 1.73
N TYR A 155 2.64 2.60 1.60
CA TYR A 155 1.59 2.88 0.62
C TYR A 155 2.14 3.44 -0.71
N GLY A 156 3.47 3.46 -0.88
CA GLY A 156 4.17 3.92 -2.07
C GLY A 156 4.03 5.42 -2.35
N VAL A 157 3.45 6.16 -1.39
CA VAL A 157 3.26 7.62 -1.45
C VAL A 157 4.44 8.30 -0.77
N CYS A 158 5.43 8.67 -1.58
CA CYS A 158 6.55 9.54 -1.19
C CYS A 158 6.60 10.71 -2.17
#